data_AF-A0A369QG66-F1
#
_entry.id   AF-A0A369QG66-F1
#
_cell.length_a   1.000
_cell.length_b   1.000
_cell.length_c   1.000
_cell.angle_alpha   90.00
_cell.angle_beta   90.00
_cell.angle_gamma   90.00
#
_symmetry.space_group_name_H-M   'P 1'
#
loop_
_entity.id
_entity.type
_entity.pdbx_description
1 polymer ?
#
loop_
_entity_poly.entity_id
_entity_poly.type
_entity_poly.pdbx_seq_one_letter_code
_entity_poly.pdbx_strand_id
1 'polypeptide(L)'
;MNVFITCSLFCLFAFTASAQKPPTTPNDSILISIFLKHQQDKNLDSLNKIQAVNKFREKFPPKSARVISWYVMMGIGQVVTVKIPASQLRTLNLAIEQGAWGAFTTEFYPTYDFVPVWKESLKVKK
;
A
#
# COMPACT_ATOMS: atom_id res chain seq x y z
N MET A 1 19.00 -76.73 -25.94
CA MET A 1 18.16 -75.56 -26.26
C MET A 1 17.80 -74.92 -24.92
N ASN A 2 18.65 -74.01 -24.44
CA ASN A 2 18.56 -73.42 -23.09
C ASN A 2 18.02 -71.99 -23.20
N VAL A 3 16.96 -71.68 -22.45
CA VAL A 3 16.51 -70.29 -22.25
C VAL A 3 16.57 -70.01 -20.76
N PHE A 4 17.58 -69.22 -20.37
CA PHE A 4 17.72 -68.68 -19.02
C PHE A 4 16.76 -67.51 -18.84
N ILE A 5 15.95 -67.58 -17.79
CA ILE A 5 15.05 -66.52 -17.33
C ILE A 5 15.91 -65.46 -16.63
N THR A 6 15.99 -64.25 -17.19
CA THR A 6 16.54 -63.08 -16.50
C THR A 6 15.40 -62.19 -16.02
N CYS A 7 15.28 -62.10 -14.69
CA CYS A 7 14.37 -61.21 -13.98
C CYS A 7 14.96 -59.79 -13.98
N SER A 8 14.44 -58.89 -14.81
CA SER A 8 14.82 -57.48 -14.79
C SER A 8 14.11 -56.74 -13.66
N LEU A 9 14.88 -56.37 -12.64
CA LEU A 9 14.47 -55.53 -11.52
C LEU A 9 14.22 -54.10 -12.02
N PHE A 10 12.96 -53.67 -12.04
CA PHE A 10 12.57 -52.31 -12.41
C PHE A 10 12.69 -51.40 -11.17
N CYS A 11 13.78 -50.65 -11.05
CA CYS A 11 13.94 -49.64 -10.00
C CYS A 11 13.00 -48.46 -10.26
N LEU A 12 11.92 -48.37 -9.48
CA LEU A 12 11.06 -47.18 -9.38
C LEU A 12 11.84 -46.03 -8.71
N PHE A 13 12.34 -45.09 -9.52
CA PHE A 13 12.75 -43.78 -9.00
C PHE A 13 11.50 -42.99 -8.65
N ALA A 14 11.15 -42.94 -7.36
CA ALA A 14 10.17 -42.01 -6.85
C ALA A 14 10.73 -40.59 -6.92
N PHE A 15 10.35 -39.83 -7.95
CA PHE A 15 10.55 -38.39 -7.96
C PHE A 15 9.67 -37.78 -6.87
N THR A 16 10.29 -37.40 -5.75
CA THR A 16 9.65 -36.54 -4.77
C THR A 16 9.53 -35.15 -5.37
N ALA A 17 8.35 -34.82 -5.91
CA ALA A 17 8.02 -33.45 -6.29
C ALA A 17 8.03 -32.60 -5.01
N SER A 18 9.13 -31.86 -4.79
CA SER A 18 9.16 -30.81 -3.79
C SER A 18 8.09 -29.78 -4.18
N ALA A 19 7.06 -29.64 -3.36
CA ALA A 19 6.06 -28.60 -3.54
C ALA A 19 6.77 -27.24 -3.42
N GLN A 20 7.04 -26.61 -4.56
CA GLN A 20 7.48 -25.23 -4.58
C GLN A 20 6.39 -24.39 -3.91
N LYS A 21 6.72 -23.83 -2.75
CA LYS A 21 5.91 -22.81 -2.09
C LYS A 21 5.63 -21.74 -3.15
N PRO A 22 4.36 -21.40 -3.43
CA PRO A 22 4.06 -20.40 -4.45
C PRO A 22 4.87 -19.14 -4.13
N PRO A 23 5.46 -18.48 -5.15
CA PRO A 23 6.21 -17.27 -4.92
C PRO A 23 5.28 -16.32 -4.14
N THR A 24 5.73 -15.88 -2.97
CA THR A 24 5.04 -14.84 -2.22
C THR A 24 5.01 -13.63 -3.15
N THR A 25 3.88 -13.40 -3.82
CA THR A 25 3.69 -12.21 -4.64
C THR A 25 4.08 -11.03 -3.76
N PRO A 26 4.99 -10.14 -4.22
CA PRO A 26 5.28 -8.91 -3.50
C PRO A 26 3.93 -8.29 -3.15
N ASN A 27 3.72 -7.99 -1.87
CA ASN A 27 2.45 -7.45 -1.40
C ASN A 27 2.12 -6.22 -2.26
N ASP A 28 1.12 -6.33 -3.17
CA ASP A 28 0.75 -5.42 -4.28
C ASP A 28 0.20 -4.08 -3.76
N SER A 29 0.89 -3.54 -2.78
CA SER A 29 0.54 -2.36 -2.03
C SER A 29 1.31 -1.19 -2.59
N ILE A 30 0.58 -0.12 -2.88
CA ILE A 30 1.13 1.15 -3.33
C ILE A 30 1.21 2.11 -2.15
N LEU A 31 2.07 3.12 -2.25
CA LEU A 31 2.06 4.27 -1.35
C LEU A 31 1.35 5.44 -2.04
N ILE A 32 0.46 6.10 -1.32
CA ILE A 32 -0.21 7.33 -1.78
C ILE A 32 0.06 8.42 -0.74
N SER A 33 0.61 9.54 -1.17
CA SER A 33 0.68 10.77 -0.38
C SER A 33 -0.52 11.64 -0.68
N ILE A 34 -1.28 11.95 0.36
CA ILE A 34 -2.54 12.68 0.31
C ILE A 34 -2.32 14.03 0.98
N PHE A 35 -2.56 15.09 0.23
CA PHE A 35 -2.54 16.45 0.76
C PHE A 35 -3.98 16.84 1.09
N LEU A 36 -4.23 17.13 2.37
CA LEU A 36 -5.45 17.71 2.89
C LEU A 36 -5.17 19.18 3.16
N LYS A 37 -5.22 20.00 2.10
CA LYS A 37 -4.81 21.41 2.15
C LYS A 37 -5.81 22.24 2.94
N HIS A 38 -5.30 23.22 3.69
CA HIS A 38 -6.11 24.18 4.41
C HIS A 38 -6.99 25.00 3.46
N GLN A 39 -8.16 25.40 3.98
CA GLN A 39 -9.07 26.32 3.33
C GLN A 39 -9.10 27.62 4.15
N GLN A 40 -8.33 28.62 3.71
CA GLN A 40 -8.13 29.87 4.46
C GLN A 40 -9.32 30.83 4.37
N ASP A 41 -10.30 30.54 3.53
CA ASP A 41 -11.59 31.24 3.46
C ASP A 41 -12.56 30.84 4.59
N LYS A 42 -12.17 29.89 5.45
CA LYS A 42 -12.94 29.39 6.60
C LYS A 42 -12.10 29.38 7.87
N ASN A 43 -12.77 29.56 9.01
CA ASN A 43 -12.12 29.41 10.31
C ASN A 43 -12.07 27.93 10.76
N LEU A 44 -11.24 27.64 11.77
CA LEU A 44 -11.00 26.29 12.25
C LEU A 44 -12.28 25.60 12.77
N ASP A 45 -13.15 26.32 13.45
CA ASP A 45 -14.39 25.77 13.99
C ASP A 45 -15.35 25.32 12.90
N SER A 46 -15.47 26.08 11.81
CA SER A 46 -16.26 25.71 10.64
C SER A 46 -15.72 24.42 10.01
N LEU A 47 -14.40 24.35 9.80
CA LEU A 47 -13.74 23.17 9.22
C LEU A 47 -13.89 21.93 10.12
N ASN A 48 -13.81 22.09 11.44
CA ASN A 48 -14.01 21.00 12.40
C ASN A 48 -15.45 20.48 12.40
N LYS A 49 -16.44 21.37 12.28
CA LYS A 49 -17.86 20.97 12.15
C LYS A 49 -18.10 20.17 10.87
N ILE A 50 -17.53 20.59 9.74
CA ILE A 50 -17.64 19.84 8.47
C ILE A 50 -17.04 18.44 8.62
N GLN A 51 -15.82 18.33 9.17
CA GLN A 51 -15.19 17.02 9.42
C GLN A 51 -16.02 16.12 10.33
N ALA A 52 -16.64 16.69 11.38
CA ALA A 52 -17.47 15.94 12.30
C ALA A 52 -18.76 15.42 11.62
N VAL A 53 -19.47 16.28 10.88
CA VAL A 53 -20.67 15.90 10.11
C VAL A 53 -20.34 14.83 9.08
N ASN A 54 -19.20 14.97 8.39
CA ASN A 54 -18.74 14.00 7.40
C ASN A 54 -18.17 12.71 8.02
N LYS A 55 -18.01 12.65 9.34
CA LYS A 55 -17.41 11.55 10.09
C LYS A 55 -16.01 11.20 9.60
N PHE A 56 -15.21 12.23 9.29
CA PHE A 56 -13.87 12.05 8.70
C PHE A 56 -12.99 11.11 9.53
N ARG A 57 -12.97 11.29 10.86
CA ARG A 57 -12.15 10.48 11.77
C ARG A 57 -12.60 9.02 11.90
N GLU A 58 -13.83 8.70 11.51
CA GLU A 58 -14.34 7.32 11.48
C GLU A 58 -14.07 6.65 10.13
N LYS A 59 -14.11 7.42 9.04
CA LYS A 59 -13.93 6.92 7.67
C LYS A 59 -12.48 6.81 7.23
N PHE A 60 -11.63 7.72 7.70
CA PHE A 60 -10.23 7.82 7.28
C PHE A 60 -9.26 7.64 8.46
N PRO A 61 -8.20 6.82 8.29
CA PRO A 61 -7.93 5.98 7.12
C PRO A 61 -8.93 4.80 7.02
N PRO A 62 -9.24 4.30 5.81
CA PRO A 62 -10.02 3.08 5.67
C PRO A 62 -9.23 1.89 6.26
N LYS A 63 -9.94 0.84 6.72
CA LYS A 63 -9.33 -0.35 7.34
C LYS A 63 -8.26 -1.04 6.46
N SER A 64 -8.37 -0.91 5.14
CA SER A 64 -7.42 -1.47 4.17
C SER A 64 -6.12 -0.68 4.05
N ALA A 65 -6.05 0.55 4.57
CA ALA A 65 -4.89 1.43 4.50
C ALA A 65 -4.11 1.43 5.82
N ARG A 66 -2.79 1.38 5.72
CA ARG A 66 -1.87 1.61 6.83
C ARG A 66 -1.25 3.00 6.70
N VAL A 67 -1.38 3.84 7.72
CA VAL A 67 -0.70 5.14 7.76
C VAL A 67 0.80 4.93 7.95
N ILE A 68 1.60 5.55 7.08
CA ILE A 68 3.07 5.53 7.13
C ILE A 68 3.60 6.81 7.76
N SER A 69 2.99 7.95 7.44
CA SER A 69 3.28 9.25 8.03
C SER A 69 2.04 10.13 8.04
N TRP A 70 1.96 11.05 9.01
CA TRP A 70 0.92 12.07 9.09
C TRP A 70 1.51 13.32 9.74
N TYR A 71 1.62 14.41 8.98
CA TYR A 71 2.09 15.69 9.47
C TYR A 71 1.05 16.79 9.27
N VAL A 72 1.05 17.77 10.16
CA VAL A 72 0.47 19.08 9.90
C VAL A 72 1.60 19.98 9.42
N MET A 73 1.61 20.30 8.13
CA MET A 73 2.60 21.16 7.50
C MET A 73 2.06 22.59 7.44
N MET A 74 2.66 23.49 8.21
CA MET A 74 2.27 24.91 8.27
C MET A 74 2.22 25.52 6.87
N GLY A 75 1.14 26.24 6.56
CA GLY A 75 0.90 26.85 5.25
C GLY A 75 0.38 25.89 4.16
N ILE A 76 0.45 24.57 4.35
CA ILE A 76 -0.09 23.59 3.41
C ILE A 76 -1.38 22.98 3.96
N GLY A 77 -1.31 22.34 5.12
CA GLY A 77 -2.39 21.51 5.63
C GLY A 77 -1.87 20.22 6.23
N GLN A 78 -2.68 19.16 6.18
CA GLN A 78 -2.23 17.85 6.64
C GLN A 78 -1.72 17.04 5.44
N VAL A 79 -0.57 16.40 5.59
CA VAL A 79 -0.03 15.49 4.58
C VAL A 79 0.08 14.12 5.19
N VAL A 80 -0.61 13.15 4.57
CA VAL A 80 -0.69 11.77 5.04
C VAL A 80 -0.19 10.86 3.94
N THR A 81 0.82 10.03 4.23
CA THR A 81 1.20 8.94 3.35
C THR A 81 0.59 7.64 3.87
N VAL A 82 -0.17 6.93 3.04
CA VAL A 82 -0.72 5.61 3.34
C VAL A 82 -0.11 4.53 2.45
N LYS A 83 0.02 3.32 2.97
CA LYS A 83 0.26 2.09 2.21
C LYS A 83 -1.04 1.31 2.11
N ILE A 84 -1.44 0.92 0.90
CA ILE A 84 -2.74 0.27 0.65
C ILE A 84 -2.63 -0.73 -0.50
N PRO A 85 -3.35 -1.87 -0.48
CA PRO A 85 -3.46 -2.73 -1.66
C PRO A 85 -3.98 -1.96 -2.87
N ALA A 86 -3.40 -2.18 -4.06
CA ALA A 86 -3.82 -1.47 -5.27
C ALA A 86 -5.31 -1.65 -5.58
N SER A 87 -5.87 -2.85 -5.31
CA SER A 87 -7.30 -3.17 -5.46
C SER A 87 -8.23 -2.34 -4.56
N GLN A 88 -7.70 -1.71 -3.52
CA GLN A 88 -8.44 -0.92 -2.53
C GLN A 88 -8.35 0.60 -2.76
N LEU A 89 -7.78 1.04 -3.89
CA LEU A 89 -7.65 2.46 -4.21
C LEU A 89 -9.01 3.18 -4.24
N ARG A 90 -10.06 2.53 -4.76
CA ARG A 90 -11.43 3.09 -4.72
C ARG A 90 -11.92 3.33 -3.30
N THR A 91 -11.65 2.40 -2.38
CA THR A 91 -12.03 2.51 -0.97
C THR A 91 -11.32 3.70 -0.30
N LEU A 92 -10.04 3.92 -0.62
CA LEU A 92 -9.30 5.09 -0.18
C LEU A 92 -9.89 6.39 -0.71
N ASN A 93 -10.20 6.43 -2.01
CA ASN A 93 -10.81 7.60 -2.63
C ASN A 93 -12.12 7.96 -1.91
N LEU A 94 -13.06 7.02 -1.79
CA LEU A 94 -14.35 7.25 -1.15
C LEU A 94 -14.21 7.72 0.31
N ALA A 95 -13.24 7.21 1.07
CA ALA A 95 -12.99 7.66 2.43
C ALA A 95 -12.62 9.16 2.50
N ILE A 96 -11.87 9.65 1.50
CA ILE A 96 -11.52 11.07 1.38
C ILE A 96 -12.70 11.88 0.83
N GLU A 97 -13.35 11.44 -0.24
CA GLU A 97 -14.47 12.17 -0.85
C GLU A 97 -15.62 12.39 0.14
N GLN A 98 -15.98 11.34 0.88
CA GLN A 98 -17.09 11.39 1.84
C GLN A 98 -16.71 11.96 3.20
N GLY A 99 -15.41 12.10 3.48
CA GLY A 99 -14.89 12.47 4.79
C GLY A 99 -14.29 13.87 4.82
N ALA A 100 -13.39 14.17 3.89
CA ALA A 100 -12.53 15.35 3.90
C ALA A 100 -13.05 16.51 3.03
N TRP A 101 -13.84 16.23 1.99
CA TRP A 101 -14.33 17.29 1.10
C TRP A 101 -15.19 18.32 1.84
N GLY A 102 -15.00 19.58 1.47
CA GLY A 102 -15.59 20.74 2.15
C GLY A 102 -14.79 21.23 3.37
N ALA A 103 -13.97 20.38 3.99
CA ALA A 103 -13.03 20.79 5.04
C ALA A 103 -11.59 20.95 4.53
N PHE A 104 -11.26 20.32 3.41
CA PHE A 104 -9.94 20.35 2.80
C PHE A 104 -10.05 20.44 1.28
N THR A 105 -9.03 21.05 0.66
CA THR A 105 -8.73 20.84 -0.76
C THR A 105 -7.79 19.64 -0.87
N THR A 106 -8.18 18.62 -1.65
CA THR A 106 -7.49 17.31 -1.63
C THR A 106 -6.66 17.07 -2.89
N GLU A 107 -5.43 16.60 -2.72
CA GLU A 107 -4.56 16.12 -3.82
C GLU A 107 -3.97 14.75 -3.48
N PHE A 108 -3.71 13.93 -4.50
CA PHE A 108 -3.25 12.55 -4.35
C PHE A 108 -2.05 12.29 -5.25
N TYR A 109 -1.00 11.71 -4.68
CA TYR A 109 0.24 11.41 -5.39
C TYR A 109 0.70 9.98 -5.09
N PRO A 110 0.69 9.07 -6.08
CA PRO A 110 1.43 7.83 -5.98
C PRO A 110 2.89 8.15 -5.63
N THR A 111 3.40 7.49 -4.59
CA THR A 111 4.72 7.78 -4.01
C THR A 111 5.49 6.47 -3.85
N TYR A 112 6.81 6.54 -3.71
CA TYR A 112 7.64 5.41 -3.27
C TYR A 112 8.76 5.92 -2.36
N ASP A 113 9.30 5.05 -1.51
CA ASP A 113 10.45 5.40 -0.67
C ASP A 113 11.72 5.41 -1.52
N PHE A 114 12.30 6.59 -1.71
CA PHE A 114 13.51 6.78 -2.50
C PHE A 114 14.79 6.48 -1.70
N VAL A 115 14.73 6.42 -0.37
CA VAL A 115 15.93 6.27 0.48
C VAL A 115 16.74 5.01 0.12
N PRO A 116 16.16 3.82 -0.13
CA PRO A 116 16.92 2.65 -0.54
C PRO A 116 17.63 2.84 -1.87
N VAL A 117 16.96 3.44 -2.86
CA VAL A 117 17.54 3.71 -4.20
C VAL A 117 18.72 4.68 -4.06
N TRP A 118 18.54 5.75 -3.29
CA TRP A 118 19.60 6.71 -3.02
C TRP A 118 20.81 6.06 -2.33
N LYS A 119 20.58 5.27 -1.27
CA LYS A 119 21.67 4.58 -0.55
C LYS A 119 22.45 3.62 -1.45
N GLU A 120 21.77 2.92 -2.35
CA GLU A 120 22.43 2.03 -3.31
C GLU A 120 23.29 2.82 -4.31
N SER A 121 22.80 3.97 -4.79
CA SER A 121 23.55 4.84 -5.70
C SER A 121 24.89 5.36 -5.13
N LEU A 122 25.01 5.41 -3.80
CA LEU A 122 26.25 5.82 -3.12
C LEU A 122 27.29 4.70 -3.05
N LYS A 123 26.89 3.43 -3.10
CA LYS A 123 27.81 2.28 -3.06
C LYS A 123 28.55 2.09 -4.38
N VAL A 124 27.87 2.32 -5.50
CA VAL A 124 28.41 2.17 -6.86
C VAL A 124 29.54 3.17 -7.14
N LYS A 125 29.64 4.27 -6.38
CA LYS A 125 30.67 5.31 -6.54
C LYS A 125 31.94 5.09 -5.71
N LYS A 126 32.06 3.98 -4.99
CA LYS A 126 33.26 3.57 -4.25
C LYS A 126 33.89 2.37 -4.91
#